data_AF-A0AAN5I046-F1
#
_entry.id   AF-A0AAN5I046-F1
#
_cell.length_a   1.000
_cell.length_b   1.000
_cell.length_c   1.000
_cell.angle_alpha   90.00
_cell.angle_beta   90.00
_cell.angle_gamma   90.00
#
_symmetry.space_group_name_H-M   'P 1'
#
loop_
_entity.id
_entity.type
_entity.pdbx_description
1 polymer ?
#
loop_
_entity_poly.entity_id
_entity_poly.type
_entity_poly.pdbx_seq_one_letter_code
_entity_poly.pdbx_strand_id
1 'polypeptide(L)'
;MPSRGPARQIVSIFFHFMYFSAKISSKDRDCLVCGEATHIAHLGINLCRACAVFYRRAKLSHDFVCRTTTGSCPPGKGFNCKRCRYDHIVSLLERAGVLNTSDVSEESAHSNISSCSSEKTERPFLERVKTHYKAMSLHRHNSELNSRPNPPHPLEVSLEKGPFYPADFASMTSSVRILMSAALDFGANAFPDFARLEAAEKWELAMNFFYLFRMFEACYRTSKIFTREDKKYFVSYSTYFTVPFDKNFFNTAPQGADLQGVYQHMVSMTSGDQLPLLHHHVDLFTRLNLSEEEFITVAVLMFWTTSDLNVSEEIHQLGERIRGDILKELYAFYREEMGLVDYAVRLGELMMVMQMFEKKEEMKEHYETLRLYNIMKDDNFIYRLQKDLKIE
;
A
#
# COMPACT_ATOMS: atom_id res chain seq x y z
N MET A 1 26.60 13.26 44.16
CA MET A 1 25.83 14.09 43.20
C MET A 1 26.79 14.49 42.10
N PRO A 2 26.50 14.21 40.82
CA PRO A 2 25.33 14.76 40.12
C PRO A 2 24.40 13.70 39.53
N SER A 3 23.16 14.16 39.31
CA SER A 3 21.97 13.49 38.81
C SER A 3 22.08 13.09 37.34
N ARG A 4 21.86 11.81 37.04
CA ARG A 4 21.62 11.29 35.69
C ARG A 4 20.16 11.57 35.30
N GLY A 5 19.95 12.35 34.24
CA GLY A 5 18.64 12.62 33.62
C GLY A 5 18.14 11.44 32.77
N PRO A 6 16.85 11.42 32.40
CA PRO A 6 16.11 10.22 32.04
C PRO A 6 16.23 9.89 30.55
N ALA A 7 17.40 9.43 30.12
CA ALA A 7 17.57 8.76 28.83
C ALA A 7 17.33 7.25 29.01
N ARG A 8 16.08 6.82 29.25
CA ARG A 8 15.62 5.41 29.25
C ARG A 8 14.12 5.29 29.59
N GLN A 9 13.24 5.82 28.74
CA GLN A 9 11.80 5.52 28.90
C GLN A 9 10.96 5.44 27.60
N ILE A 10 11.57 5.43 26.42
CA ILE A 10 10.85 5.25 25.13
C ILE A 10 11.02 3.84 24.54
N VAL A 11 11.91 3.01 25.09
CA VAL A 11 12.06 1.59 24.73
C VAL A 11 11.05 0.69 25.48
N SER A 12 10.24 1.26 26.39
CA SER A 12 9.29 0.50 27.22
C SER A 12 7.85 0.47 26.69
N ILE A 13 7.51 1.26 25.67
CA ILE A 13 6.15 1.28 25.07
C ILE A 13 6.09 0.35 23.84
N PHE A 14 7.22 0.16 23.14
CA PHE A 14 7.36 -0.80 22.04
C PHE A 14 7.25 -2.28 22.46
N PHE A 15 7.48 -2.60 23.74
CA PHE A 15 7.29 -3.95 24.27
C PHE A 15 5.87 -4.23 24.79
N HIS A 16 5.02 -3.20 24.95
CA HIS A 16 3.69 -3.41 25.50
C HIS A 16 2.62 -3.68 24.44
N PHE A 17 2.86 -3.31 23.18
CA PHE A 17 1.94 -3.64 22.06
C PHE A 17 2.27 -4.95 21.34
N MET A 18 3.47 -5.51 21.54
CA MET A 18 3.88 -6.83 21.02
C MET A 18 3.74 -7.99 22.03
N TYR A 19 3.22 -7.73 23.23
CA TYR A 19 2.94 -8.74 24.26
C TYR A 19 1.48 -8.67 24.78
N PHE A 20 0.54 -8.26 23.94
CA PHE A 20 -0.88 -8.55 24.12
C PHE A 20 -1.32 -9.65 23.13
N SER A 21 -0.62 -10.77 23.20
CA SER A 21 -1.12 -12.06 22.75
C SER A 21 -1.31 -12.94 23.98
N ALA A 22 -2.46 -13.61 24.03
CA ALA A 22 -3.03 -14.41 25.12
C ALA A 22 -3.79 -13.57 26.19
N LYS A 23 -5.10 -13.76 26.40
CA LYS A 23 -5.93 -14.96 26.22
C LYS A 23 -7.31 -14.57 25.68
N ILE A 24 -7.54 -14.78 24.38
CA ILE A 24 -8.86 -15.29 24.01
C ILE A 24 -8.84 -16.72 24.52
N SER A 25 -9.69 -17.02 25.50
CA SER A 25 -9.95 -18.40 25.91
C SER A 25 -10.47 -19.16 24.70
N SER A 26 -9.57 -19.76 23.91
CA SER A 26 -9.95 -20.73 22.89
C SER A 26 -10.49 -21.93 23.66
N LYS A 27 -11.82 -22.04 23.76
CA LYS A 27 -12.41 -23.32 24.11
C LYS A 27 -11.85 -24.33 23.11
N ASP A 28 -11.21 -25.39 23.60
CA ASP A 28 -10.86 -26.53 22.76
C ASP A 28 -12.12 -26.97 22.02
N ARG A 29 -12.02 -27.06 20.70
CA ARG A 29 -13.13 -27.49 19.84
C ARG A 29 -12.77 -28.85 19.28
N ASP A 30 -13.75 -29.71 19.14
CA ASP A 30 -13.57 -30.97 18.45
C ASP A 30 -13.81 -30.77 16.95
N CYS A 31 -12.98 -31.43 16.14
CA CYS A 31 -13.20 -31.54 14.71
C CYS A 31 -14.54 -32.22 14.43
N LEU A 32 -15.41 -31.58 13.66
CA LEU A 32 -16.75 -32.08 13.32
C LEU A 32 -16.75 -33.39 12.51
N VAL A 33 -15.58 -33.85 12.04
CA VAL A 33 -15.44 -35.05 11.19
C VAL A 33 -14.70 -36.17 11.90
N CYS A 34 -13.55 -35.89 12.52
CA CYS A 34 -12.75 -36.93 13.18
C CYS A 34 -12.75 -36.84 14.71
N GLY A 35 -13.40 -35.84 15.31
CA GLY A 35 -13.46 -35.66 16.77
C GLY A 35 -12.11 -35.38 17.44
N GLU A 36 -11.08 -35.01 16.66
CA GLU A 36 -9.77 -34.64 17.18
C GLU A 36 -9.78 -33.19 17.66
N ALA A 37 -9.08 -32.90 18.75
CA ALA A 37 -8.99 -31.56 19.31
C ALA A 37 -8.35 -30.60 18.31
N THR A 38 -8.95 -29.42 18.14
CA THR A 38 -8.42 -28.35 17.30
C THR A 38 -8.54 -27.01 18.00
N HIS A 39 -7.43 -26.28 18.05
CA HIS A 39 -7.40 -24.92 18.60
C HIS A 39 -7.80 -23.87 17.55
N ILE A 40 -7.79 -24.24 16.26
CA ILE A 40 -8.04 -23.34 15.13
C ILE A 40 -9.04 -23.99 14.17
N ALA A 41 -10.01 -23.22 13.69
CA ALA A 41 -10.96 -23.67 12.66
C ALA A 41 -10.33 -23.56 11.26
N HIS A 42 -10.62 -24.52 10.37
CA HIS A 42 -10.10 -24.56 9.00
C HIS A 42 -11.26 -24.66 8.01
N LEU A 43 -11.15 -24.00 6.85
CA LEU A 43 -12.20 -23.92 5.81
C LEU A 43 -13.51 -23.26 6.31
N GLY A 44 -13.40 -22.34 7.27
CA GLY A 44 -14.56 -21.63 7.84
C GLY A 44 -15.42 -22.46 8.80
N ILE A 45 -15.07 -23.74 9.04
CA ILE A 45 -15.78 -24.65 9.93
C ILE A 45 -14.83 -25.31 10.94
N ASN A 46 -15.36 -25.92 12.01
CA ASN A 46 -14.56 -26.59 13.04
C ASN A 46 -13.99 -27.93 12.50
N LEU A 47 -12.96 -27.84 11.66
CA LEU A 47 -12.16 -28.96 11.15
C LEU A 47 -10.74 -28.89 11.69
N CYS A 48 -10.15 -30.04 12.03
CA CYS A 48 -8.73 -30.12 12.35
C CYS A 48 -7.86 -29.98 11.09
N ARG A 49 -6.58 -29.66 11.30
CA ARG A 49 -5.58 -29.52 10.22
C ARG A 49 -5.51 -30.75 9.31
N ALA A 50 -5.58 -31.95 9.88
CA ALA A 50 -5.51 -33.20 9.11
C ALA A 50 -6.70 -33.39 8.17
N CYS A 51 -7.94 -33.10 8.62
CA CYS A 51 -9.14 -33.16 7.80
C CYS A 51 -9.14 -32.08 6.70
N ALA A 52 -8.69 -30.87 7.02
CA ALA A 52 -8.58 -29.80 6.03
C ALA A 52 -7.57 -30.13 4.92
N VAL A 53 -6.39 -30.67 5.28
CA VAL A 53 -5.39 -31.13 4.29
C VAL A 53 -5.91 -32.31 3.48
N PHE A 54 -6.59 -33.27 4.12
CA PHE A 54 -7.22 -34.39 3.44
C PHE A 54 -8.21 -33.91 2.38
N TYR A 55 -9.13 -32.99 2.72
CA TYR A 55 -10.12 -32.45 1.79
C TYR A 55 -9.48 -31.79 0.57
N ARG A 56 -8.47 -30.94 0.75
CA ARG A 56 -7.77 -30.28 -0.36
C ARG A 56 -7.15 -31.27 -1.33
N ARG A 57 -6.60 -32.39 -0.83
CA ARG A 57 -6.02 -33.45 -1.66
C ARG A 57 -7.10 -34.28 -2.33
N ALA A 58 -8.15 -34.63 -1.60
CA ALA A 58 -9.29 -35.42 -2.08
C ALA A 58 -10.10 -34.72 -3.16
N LYS A 59 -10.17 -33.37 -3.14
CA LYS A 59 -10.82 -32.57 -4.19
C LYS A 59 -10.17 -32.72 -5.58
N LEU A 60 -8.87 -33.05 -5.62
CA LEU A 60 -8.11 -33.19 -6.88
C LEU A 60 -8.12 -34.63 -7.43
N SER A 61 -8.50 -35.62 -6.63
CA SER A 61 -8.55 -37.04 -7.00
C SER A 61 -9.51 -37.75 -6.04
N HIS A 62 -10.69 -38.13 -6.55
CA HIS A 62 -11.83 -38.58 -5.75
C HIS A 62 -12.12 -40.10 -5.82
N ASP A 63 -11.10 -40.92 -6.10
CA ASP A 63 -11.26 -42.38 -6.27
C ASP A 63 -11.29 -43.14 -4.93
N PHE A 64 -12.13 -42.69 -4.00
CA PHE A 64 -12.29 -43.34 -2.70
C PHE A 64 -13.47 -44.31 -2.71
N VAL A 65 -13.21 -45.58 -2.36
CA VAL A 65 -14.25 -46.58 -2.15
C VAL A 65 -14.54 -46.73 -0.65
N CYS A 66 -15.83 -46.71 -0.29
CA CYS A 66 -16.28 -47.02 1.06
C CYS A 66 -16.25 -48.54 1.29
N ARG A 67 -15.31 -49.03 2.10
CA ARG A 67 -15.11 -50.49 2.33
C ARG A 67 -16.23 -51.17 3.11
N THR A 68 -17.06 -50.42 3.84
CA THR A 68 -18.22 -50.96 4.54
C THR A 68 -19.45 -51.03 3.64
N THR A 69 -19.36 -50.57 2.38
CA THR A 69 -20.44 -50.49 1.36
C THR A 69 -21.71 -49.73 1.78
N THR A 70 -21.77 -49.18 2.99
CA THR A 70 -22.90 -48.40 3.51
C THR A 70 -22.94 -46.95 3.04
N GLY A 71 -21.82 -46.41 2.53
CA GLY A 71 -21.71 -45.00 2.11
C GLY A 71 -21.86 -43.95 3.23
N SER A 72 -22.06 -44.37 4.47
CA SER A 72 -22.52 -43.51 5.58
C SER A 72 -21.77 -43.79 6.89
N CYS A 73 -20.46 -44.09 6.82
CA CYS A 73 -19.65 -44.33 8.01
C CYS A 73 -19.74 -43.13 8.99
N PRO A 74 -19.97 -43.37 10.29
CA PRO A 74 -20.18 -42.30 11.26
C PRO A 74 -18.88 -41.50 11.52
N PRO A 75 -18.96 -40.16 11.67
CA PRO A 75 -17.83 -39.33 12.05
C PRO A 75 -17.45 -39.54 13.53
N GLY A 76 -16.21 -39.22 13.90
CA GLY A 76 -15.71 -39.33 15.28
C GLY A 76 -14.28 -39.89 15.39
N LYS A 77 -13.82 -40.09 16.62
CA LYS A 77 -12.46 -40.61 16.90
C LYS A 77 -12.29 -42.00 16.28
N GLY A 78 -11.21 -42.19 15.53
CA GLY A 78 -10.94 -43.45 14.79
C GLY A 78 -11.61 -43.56 13.41
N PHE A 79 -12.25 -42.50 12.94
CA PHE A 79 -12.90 -42.47 11.63
C PHE A 79 -11.88 -42.54 10.48
N ASN A 80 -11.85 -43.64 9.71
CA ASN A 80 -10.81 -43.91 8.69
C ASN A 80 -11.31 -44.04 7.24
N CYS A 81 -12.62 -44.00 7.00
CA CYS A 81 -13.18 -44.15 5.65
C CYS A 81 -12.93 -42.88 4.82
N LYS A 82 -12.03 -42.93 3.84
CA LYS A 82 -11.69 -41.77 3.00
C LYS A 82 -12.90 -41.25 2.21
N ARG A 83 -13.74 -42.15 1.67
CA ARG A 83 -14.95 -41.76 0.91
C ARG A 83 -15.91 -40.96 1.79
N CYS A 84 -16.41 -41.58 2.87
CA CYS A 84 -17.32 -40.89 3.79
C CYS A 84 -16.67 -39.67 4.46
N ARG A 85 -15.34 -39.66 4.65
CA ARG A 85 -14.64 -38.49 5.20
C ARG A 85 -14.70 -37.30 4.26
N TYR A 86 -14.59 -37.54 2.96
CA TYR A 86 -14.78 -36.49 1.96
C TYR A 86 -16.23 -36.02 1.97
N ASP A 87 -17.18 -36.95 1.91
CA ASP A 87 -18.62 -36.66 1.86
C ASP A 87 -19.10 -35.87 3.09
N HIS A 88 -18.64 -36.21 4.30
CA HIS A 88 -18.94 -35.44 5.53
C HIS A 88 -18.37 -34.02 5.48
N ILE A 89 -17.15 -33.84 4.95
CA ILE A 89 -16.56 -32.50 4.84
C ILE A 89 -17.33 -31.67 3.82
N VAL A 90 -17.69 -32.23 2.66
CA VAL A 90 -18.49 -31.56 1.64
C VAL A 90 -19.84 -31.13 2.20
N SER A 91 -20.57 -32.04 2.85
CA SER A 91 -21.88 -31.73 3.45
C SER A 91 -21.79 -30.62 4.50
N LEU A 92 -20.73 -30.59 5.31
CA LEU A 92 -20.52 -29.51 6.28
C LEU A 92 -20.22 -28.16 5.62
N LEU A 93 -19.46 -28.16 4.51
CA LEU A 93 -19.14 -26.94 3.77
C LEU A 93 -20.35 -26.39 3.01
N GLU A 94 -21.18 -27.26 2.43
CA GLU A 94 -22.47 -26.88 1.81
C GLU A 94 -23.40 -26.25 2.84
N ARG A 95 -23.59 -26.89 3.99
CA ARG A 95 -24.41 -26.36 5.09
C ARG A 95 -23.90 -25.04 5.65
N ALA A 96 -22.60 -24.78 5.57
CA ALA A 96 -21.98 -23.54 5.98
C ALA A 96 -22.01 -22.46 4.89
N GLY A 97 -22.60 -22.72 3.72
CA GLY A 97 -22.62 -21.79 2.58
C GLY A 97 -21.25 -21.54 1.96
N VAL A 98 -20.28 -22.42 2.22
CA VAL A 98 -18.90 -22.32 1.73
C VAL A 98 -18.78 -22.94 0.32
N LEU A 99 -19.71 -23.83 -0.04
CA LEU A 99 -19.86 -24.37 -1.39
C LEU A 99 -21.19 -23.88 -1.98
N ASN A 100 -21.17 -22.87 -2.84
CA ASN A 100 -22.31 -22.56 -3.71
C ASN A 100 -22.30 -23.56 -4.88
N THR A 101 -23.36 -24.35 -5.00
CA THR A 101 -23.49 -25.50 -5.91
C THR A 101 -24.06 -25.12 -7.29
N SER A 102 -23.29 -25.41 -8.32
CA SER A 102 -23.70 -25.82 -9.69
C SER A 102 -22.42 -26.39 -10.32
N ASP A 103 -22.24 -27.66 -10.69
CA ASP A 103 -23.13 -28.79 -10.94
C ASP A 103 -22.35 -30.09 -10.76
N VAL A 104 -23.00 -31.14 -10.24
CA VAL A 104 -22.66 -32.54 -10.58
C VAL A 104 -23.97 -33.32 -10.73
N SER A 105 -24.33 -33.63 -11.96
CA SER A 105 -24.99 -34.90 -12.31
C SER A 105 -24.65 -35.26 -13.75
N GLU A 106 -24.08 -36.45 -13.90
CA GLU A 106 -23.63 -37.10 -15.13
C GLU A 106 -24.82 -37.44 -16.06
N GLU A 107 -24.67 -37.24 -17.38
CA GLU A 107 -24.66 -38.33 -18.38
C GLU A 107 -24.63 -37.83 -19.83
N SER A 108 -23.99 -38.67 -20.66
CA SER A 108 -23.92 -38.68 -22.14
C SER A 108 -22.91 -37.74 -22.81
N ALA A 109 -21.81 -38.36 -23.22
CA ALA A 109 -20.93 -37.88 -24.25
C ALA A 109 -21.73 -37.58 -25.52
N HIS A 110 -21.65 -36.33 -26.01
CA HIS A 110 -21.36 -36.02 -27.40
C HIS A 110 -20.96 -34.54 -27.50
N SER A 111 -19.69 -34.32 -27.82
CA SER A 111 -19.14 -33.20 -28.58
C SER A 111 -19.94 -31.89 -28.57
N ASN A 112 -19.45 -30.91 -27.83
CA ASN A 112 -19.24 -29.55 -28.35
C ASN A 112 -18.28 -28.80 -27.43
N ILE A 113 -17.10 -28.51 -27.98
CA ILE A 113 -16.13 -27.57 -27.41
C ILE A 113 -16.79 -26.20 -27.46
N SER A 114 -17.42 -25.79 -26.35
CA SER A 114 -17.74 -24.39 -26.08
C SER A 114 -16.72 -23.90 -25.08
N SER A 115 -15.86 -22.99 -25.52
CA SER A 115 -14.88 -22.32 -24.67
C SER A 115 -15.60 -21.55 -23.56
N CYS A 116 -15.65 -22.10 -22.36
CA CYS A 116 -16.01 -21.35 -21.17
C CYS A 116 -14.84 -20.45 -20.81
N SER A 117 -14.81 -19.25 -21.38
CA SER A 117 -13.98 -18.16 -20.87
C SER A 117 -14.50 -17.83 -19.48
N SER A 118 -13.72 -18.12 -18.44
CA SER A 118 -13.91 -17.49 -17.13
C SER A 118 -13.86 -15.98 -17.34
N GLU A 119 -15.03 -15.32 -17.33
CA GLU A 119 -15.12 -13.87 -17.45
C GLU A 119 -14.31 -13.27 -16.30
N LYS A 120 -13.26 -12.52 -16.64
CA LYS A 120 -12.45 -11.81 -15.65
C LYS A 120 -13.36 -10.81 -14.94
N THR A 121 -13.24 -10.70 -13.62
CA THR A 121 -13.96 -9.70 -12.87
C THR A 121 -13.49 -8.31 -13.34
N GLU A 122 -14.43 -7.50 -13.85
CA GLU A 122 -14.14 -6.13 -14.21
C GLU A 122 -13.69 -5.34 -12.96
N ARG A 123 -12.71 -4.45 -13.15
CA ARG A 123 -12.18 -3.57 -12.09
C ARG A 123 -12.25 -2.11 -12.52
N PRO A 124 -13.46 -1.59 -12.78
CA PRO A 124 -13.63 -0.27 -13.36
C PRO A 124 -13.11 0.85 -12.46
N PHE A 125 -13.09 0.65 -11.13
CA PHE A 125 -12.57 1.67 -10.23
C PHE A 125 -11.05 1.75 -10.29
N LEU A 126 -10.35 0.62 -10.16
CA LEU A 126 -8.90 0.50 -10.27
C LEU A 126 -8.41 1.05 -11.61
N GLU A 127 -9.06 0.68 -12.73
CA GLU A 127 -8.70 1.17 -14.07
C GLU A 127 -8.91 2.68 -14.21
N ARG A 128 -9.99 3.23 -13.64
CA ARG A 128 -10.23 4.68 -13.61
C ARG A 128 -9.13 5.40 -12.84
N VAL A 129 -8.80 4.95 -11.62
CA VAL A 129 -7.75 5.57 -10.80
C VAL A 129 -6.39 5.46 -11.50
N LYS A 130 -6.06 4.30 -12.05
CA LYS A 130 -4.83 4.06 -12.82
C LYS A 130 -4.71 5.00 -14.01
N THR A 131 -5.80 5.23 -14.74
CA THR A 131 -5.86 6.19 -15.86
C THR A 131 -5.56 7.62 -15.37
N HIS A 132 -6.20 8.06 -14.29
CA HIS A 132 -5.99 9.42 -13.78
C HIS A 132 -4.65 9.60 -13.06
N TYR A 133 -4.08 8.55 -12.48
CA TYR A 133 -2.72 8.56 -11.97
C TYR A 133 -1.70 8.74 -13.10
N LYS A 134 -1.89 8.08 -14.25
CA LYS A 134 -1.05 8.29 -15.44
C LYS A 134 -1.16 9.73 -15.96
N ALA A 135 -2.36 10.30 -15.96
CA ALA A 135 -2.57 11.70 -16.33
C ALA A 135 -1.85 12.66 -15.35
N MET A 136 -1.99 12.44 -14.04
CA MET A 136 -1.28 13.19 -13.00
C MET A 136 0.24 13.11 -13.17
N SER A 137 0.75 11.92 -13.45
CA SER A 137 2.17 11.64 -13.69
C SER A 137 2.70 12.42 -14.90
N LEU A 138 1.99 12.40 -16.02
CA LEU A 138 2.35 13.13 -17.23
C LEU A 138 2.29 14.65 -17.02
N HIS A 139 1.22 15.14 -16.37
CA HIS A 139 1.07 16.56 -16.04
C HIS A 139 2.24 17.05 -15.20
N ARG A 140 2.61 16.32 -14.14
CA ARG A 140 3.73 16.67 -13.26
C ARG A 140 5.06 16.63 -14.01
N HIS A 141 5.34 15.56 -14.75
CA HIS A 141 6.58 15.42 -15.51
C HIS A 141 6.79 16.59 -16.47
N ASN A 142 5.78 16.87 -17.30
CA ASN A 142 5.86 17.92 -18.31
C ASN A 142 5.93 19.30 -17.66
N SER A 143 5.13 19.57 -16.62
CA SER A 143 5.13 20.87 -15.95
C SER A 143 6.47 21.14 -15.28
N GLU A 144 7.05 20.14 -14.60
CA GLU A 144 8.35 20.30 -13.98
C GLU A 144 9.46 20.51 -15.02
N LEU A 145 9.50 19.73 -16.10
CA LEU A 145 10.51 19.90 -17.16
C LEU A 145 10.40 21.24 -17.88
N ASN A 146 9.19 21.71 -18.18
CA ASN A 146 8.96 23.01 -18.81
C ASN A 146 9.23 24.19 -17.87
N SER A 147 9.20 23.98 -16.54
CA SER A 147 9.57 25.02 -15.57
C SER A 147 11.08 25.24 -15.44
N ARG A 148 11.90 24.41 -16.08
CA ARG A 148 13.36 24.51 -16.02
C ARG A 148 13.84 25.69 -16.87
N PRO A 149 14.97 26.33 -16.51
CA PRO A 149 15.56 27.39 -17.32
C PRO A 149 15.90 26.96 -18.75
N ASN A 150 16.36 25.71 -18.90
CA ASN A 150 16.68 25.07 -20.17
C ASN A 150 15.89 23.75 -20.26
N PRO A 151 14.64 23.77 -20.77
CA PRO A 151 13.84 22.56 -20.90
C PRO A 151 14.44 21.62 -21.98
N PRO A 152 14.32 20.29 -21.81
CA PRO A 152 14.77 19.34 -22.82
C PRO A 152 13.94 19.43 -24.11
N HIS A 153 14.49 18.93 -25.21
CA HIS A 153 13.74 18.85 -26.45
C HIS A 153 12.55 17.87 -26.28
N PRO A 154 11.34 18.17 -26.81
CA PRO A 154 10.15 17.33 -26.59
C PRO A 154 10.31 15.85 -26.99
N LEU A 155 11.14 15.55 -28.00
CA LEU A 155 11.42 14.17 -28.43
C LEU A 155 12.29 13.37 -27.45
N GLU A 156 12.96 14.05 -26.51
CA GLU A 156 13.82 13.40 -25.51
C GLU A 156 13.05 13.07 -24.23
N VAL A 157 11.81 13.55 -24.08
CA VAL A 157 11.02 13.43 -22.86
C VAL A 157 10.44 12.02 -22.72
N SER A 158 10.81 11.33 -21.64
CA SER A 158 10.31 10.01 -21.28
C SER A 158 10.11 9.86 -19.76
N LEU A 159 8.95 9.35 -19.35
CA LEU A 159 8.65 9.04 -17.94
C LEU A 159 9.58 7.94 -17.38
N GLU A 160 10.03 7.04 -18.23
CA GLU A 160 10.84 5.86 -17.85
C GLU A 160 12.34 6.14 -18.01
N LYS A 161 12.73 6.81 -19.09
CA LYS A 161 14.14 6.98 -19.47
C LYS A 161 14.71 8.36 -19.11
N GLY A 162 13.88 9.30 -18.71
CA GLY A 162 14.28 10.68 -18.44
C GLY A 162 14.21 11.55 -19.71
N PRO A 163 14.94 12.68 -19.76
CA PRO A 163 16.00 13.05 -18.83
C PRO A 163 15.49 13.37 -17.42
N PHE A 164 16.30 13.02 -16.43
CA PHE A 164 16.11 13.41 -15.03
C PHE A 164 17.29 14.29 -14.59
N TYR A 165 17.03 15.22 -13.69
CA TYR A 165 18.02 16.23 -13.31
C TYR A 165 18.27 16.25 -11.80
N PRO A 166 19.45 16.67 -11.34
CA PRO A 166 19.66 16.99 -9.94
C PRO A 166 18.63 18.04 -9.51
N ALA A 167 17.99 17.81 -8.37
CA ALA A 167 17.14 18.80 -7.73
C ALA A 167 17.98 19.89 -7.07
N ASP A 168 17.31 20.99 -6.76
CA ASP A 168 17.79 22.11 -5.95
C ASP A 168 16.60 22.68 -5.13
N PHE A 169 16.83 23.65 -4.23
CA PHE A 169 15.74 24.19 -3.40
C PHE A 169 14.60 24.85 -4.20
N ALA A 170 14.92 25.49 -5.31
CA ALA A 170 13.93 26.11 -6.18
C ALA A 170 13.08 25.05 -6.91
N SER A 171 13.73 24.00 -7.46
CA SER A 171 13.03 22.90 -8.11
C SER A 171 12.17 22.08 -7.15
N MET A 172 12.59 21.95 -5.88
CA MET A 172 11.76 21.35 -4.83
C MET A 172 10.48 22.18 -4.60
N THR A 173 10.62 23.50 -4.43
CA THR A 173 9.48 24.39 -4.20
C THR A 173 8.49 24.37 -5.37
N SER A 174 8.99 24.44 -6.61
CA SER A 174 8.13 24.38 -7.80
C SER A 174 7.45 23.02 -7.95
N SER A 175 8.18 21.92 -7.75
CA SER A 175 7.61 20.57 -7.87
C SER A 175 6.55 20.25 -6.82
N VAL A 176 6.68 20.76 -5.59
CA VAL A 176 5.62 20.60 -4.57
C VAL A 176 4.35 21.33 -5.01
N ARG A 177 4.47 22.56 -5.53
CA ARG A 177 3.30 23.30 -6.04
C ARG A 177 2.63 22.56 -7.19
N ILE A 178 3.41 22.06 -8.15
CA ILE A 178 2.91 21.26 -9.27
C ILE A 178 2.22 19.99 -8.77
N LEU A 179 2.81 19.27 -7.83
CA LEU A 179 2.20 18.08 -7.21
C LEU A 179 0.88 18.41 -6.53
N MET A 180 0.78 19.51 -5.78
CA MET A 180 -0.47 19.91 -5.12
C MET A 180 -1.59 20.18 -6.14
N SER A 181 -1.31 20.93 -7.21
CA SER A 181 -2.27 21.15 -8.30
C SER A 181 -2.68 19.83 -8.95
N ALA A 182 -1.70 18.98 -9.27
CA ALA A 182 -1.95 17.68 -9.89
C ALA A 182 -2.74 16.72 -9.00
N ALA A 183 -2.55 16.77 -7.67
CA ALA A 183 -3.27 15.96 -6.70
C ALA A 183 -4.74 16.36 -6.58
N LEU A 184 -5.05 17.66 -6.64
CA LEU A 184 -6.42 18.16 -6.68
C LEU A 184 -7.13 17.71 -7.96
N ASP A 185 -6.46 17.84 -9.11
CA ASP A 185 -6.99 17.36 -10.40
C ASP A 185 -7.17 15.84 -10.40
N PHE A 186 -6.19 15.10 -9.88
CA PHE A 186 -6.29 13.65 -9.72
C PHE A 186 -7.50 13.28 -8.86
N GLY A 187 -7.68 13.92 -7.71
CA GLY A 187 -8.81 13.68 -6.83
C GLY A 187 -10.15 13.92 -7.54
N ALA A 188 -10.28 15.05 -8.25
CA ALA A 188 -11.52 15.43 -8.93
C ALA A 188 -11.89 14.47 -10.07
N ASN A 189 -10.91 13.88 -10.74
CA ASN A 189 -11.16 12.99 -11.87
C ASN A 189 -11.25 11.50 -11.45
N ALA A 190 -10.44 11.07 -10.47
CA ALA A 190 -10.44 9.69 -9.99
C ALA A 190 -11.65 9.37 -9.09
N PHE A 191 -12.12 10.37 -8.33
CA PHE A 191 -13.18 10.22 -7.33
C PHE A 191 -14.32 11.23 -7.58
N PRO A 192 -15.45 10.79 -8.18
CA PRO A 192 -16.58 11.69 -8.48
C PRO A 192 -17.11 12.48 -7.28
N ASP A 193 -17.07 11.89 -6.08
CA ASP A 193 -17.53 12.54 -4.86
C ASP A 193 -16.56 13.62 -4.38
N PHE A 194 -15.25 13.44 -4.58
CA PHE A 194 -14.24 14.46 -4.26
C PHE A 194 -14.48 15.74 -5.06
N ALA A 195 -14.87 15.63 -6.33
CA ALA A 195 -15.13 16.78 -7.19
C ALA A 195 -16.24 17.70 -6.63
N ARG A 196 -17.15 17.16 -5.82
CA ARG A 196 -18.28 17.88 -5.23
C ARG A 196 -18.00 18.49 -3.86
N LEU A 197 -16.86 18.16 -3.24
CA LEU A 197 -16.48 18.69 -1.93
C LEU A 197 -16.17 20.19 -1.97
N GLU A 198 -16.25 20.83 -0.81
CA GLU A 198 -15.88 22.24 -0.66
C GLU A 198 -14.36 22.43 -0.84
N ALA A 199 -13.95 23.65 -1.18
CA ALA A 199 -12.54 23.94 -1.45
C ALA A 199 -11.62 23.63 -0.26
N ALA A 200 -12.08 23.92 0.96
CA ALA A 200 -11.34 23.62 2.19
C ALA A 200 -11.17 22.11 2.41
N GLU A 201 -12.22 21.33 2.19
CA GLU A 201 -12.19 19.86 2.35
C GLU A 201 -11.28 19.20 1.29
N LYS A 202 -11.35 19.66 0.04
CA LYS A 202 -10.44 19.24 -1.03
C LYS A 202 -8.99 19.51 -0.68
N TRP A 203 -8.73 20.68 -0.09
CA TRP A 203 -7.40 21.11 0.32
C TRP A 203 -6.85 20.24 1.46
N GLU A 204 -7.63 19.98 2.50
CA GLU A 204 -7.24 19.11 3.62
C GLU A 204 -6.87 17.70 3.14
N LEU A 205 -7.71 17.10 2.31
CA LEU A 205 -7.45 15.77 1.73
C LEU A 205 -6.20 15.77 0.84
N ALA A 206 -6.04 16.75 -0.05
CA ALA A 206 -4.88 16.83 -0.94
C ALA A 206 -3.58 17.09 -0.18
N MET A 207 -3.59 17.91 0.87
CA MET A 207 -2.44 18.13 1.75
C MET A 207 -2.07 16.85 2.49
N ASN A 208 -3.04 16.14 3.04
CA ASN A 208 -2.77 14.88 3.71
C ASN A 208 -2.16 13.85 2.75
N PHE A 209 -2.75 13.72 1.56
CA PHE A 209 -2.24 12.87 0.50
C PHE A 209 -0.79 13.23 0.14
N PHE A 210 -0.46 14.52 0.01
CA PHE A 210 0.91 14.96 -0.28
C PHE A 210 1.94 14.43 0.72
N TYR A 211 1.66 14.52 2.02
CA TYR A 211 2.57 14.07 3.08
C TYR A 211 2.80 12.56 3.06
N LEU A 212 1.79 11.78 2.70
CA LEU A 212 1.86 10.31 2.62
C LEU A 212 2.47 9.83 1.29
N PHE A 213 2.06 10.44 0.19
CA PHE A 213 2.25 9.91 -1.15
C PHE A 213 3.61 10.28 -1.76
N ARG A 214 4.11 11.49 -1.54
CA ARG A 214 5.31 12.00 -2.25
C ARG A 214 6.52 11.09 -2.06
N MET A 215 6.81 10.69 -0.81
CA MET A 215 7.94 9.80 -0.52
C MET A 215 7.66 8.36 -0.96
N PHE A 216 6.44 7.88 -0.81
CA PHE A 216 6.01 6.56 -1.28
C PHE A 216 6.26 6.39 -2.79
N GLU A 217 5.78 7.35 -3.59
CA GLU A 217 5.97 7.38 -5.04
C GLU A 217 7.45 7.50 -5.42
N ALA A 218 8.20 8.36 -4.72
CA ALA A 218 9.62 8.51 -4.94
C ALA A 218 10.38 7.19 -4.75
N CYS A 219 10.09 6.44 -3.68
CA CYS A 219 10.70 5.14 -3.43
C CYS A 219 10.31 4.11 -4.50
N TYR A 220 9.02 4.04 -4.85
CA TYR A 220 8.52 3.15 -5.91
C TYR A 220 9.24 3.41 -7.24
N ARG A 221 9.26 4.66 -7.70
CA ARG A 221 9.89 5.04 -8.97
C ARG A 221 11.41 4.84 -8.95
N THR A 222 12.05 5.19 -7.84
CA THR A 222 13.50 4.99 -7.68
C THR A 222 13.85 3.51 -7.81
N SER A 223 13.09 2.60 -7.19
CA SER A 223 13.33 1.15 -7.25
C SER A 223 13.15 0.54 -8.65
N LYS A 224 12.40 1.22 -9.54
CA LYS A 224 12.14 0.75 -10.91
C LYS A 224 13.09 1.36 -11.95
N ILE A 225 13.60 2.57 -11.72
CA ILE A 225 14.35 3.35 -12.73
C ILE A 225 15.84 3.41 -12.42
N PHE A 226 16.21 3.60 -11.15
CA PHE A 226 17.61 3.70 -10.75
C PHE A 226 18.11 2.41 -10.14
N THR A 227 19.37 2.10 -10.41
CA THR A 227 20.09 1.03 -9.74
C THR A 227 20.67 1.53 -8.43
N ARG A 228 21.05 0.61 -7.55
CA ARG A 228 21.73 0.96 -6.29
C ARG A 228 23.05 1.70 -6.52
N GLU A 229 23.73 1.44 -7.64
CA GLU A 229 25.01 2.05 -7.98
C GLU A 229 24.87 3.51 -8.41
N ASP A 230 23.71 3.91 -8.92
CA ASP A 230 23.44 5.29 -9.32
C ASP A 230 23.51 6.26 -8.14
N LYS A 231 23.19 5.79 -6.92
CA LYS A 231 23.05 6.61 -5.70
C LYS A 231 22.09 7.79 -5.90
N LYS A 232 21.10 7.63 -6.78
CA LYS A 232 20.07 8.63 -7.12
C LYS A 232 18.73 8.26 -6.53
N TYR A 233 18.02 9.26 -6.02
CA TYR A 233 16.71 9.10 -5.42
C TYR A 233 15.78 10.18 -5.92
N PHE A 234 14.64 9.81 -6.48
CA PHE A 234 13.65 10.79 -6.90
C PHE A 234 13.18 11.62 -5.71
N VAL A 235 13.01 12.91 -5.95
CA VAL A 235 12.34 13.82 -5.02
C VAL A 235 11.18 14.55 -5.67
N SER A 236 11.12 14.56 -6.99
CA SER A 236 9.96 14.96 -7.77
C SER A 236 9.79 14.05 -8.98
N TYR A 237 8.89 14.41 -9.90
CA TYR A 237 8.68 13.59 -11.08
C TYR A 237 9.89 13.63 -12.05
N SER A 238 10.58 14.76 -12.15
CA SER A 238 11.71 14.98 -13.06
C SER A 238 13.07 15.16 -12.37
N THR A 239 13.11 15.22 -11.03
CA THR A 239 14.34 15.53 -10.29
C THR A 239 14.72 14.52 -9.21
N TYR A 240 16.02 14.39 -8.96
CA TYR A 240 16.61 13.47 -7.98
C TYR A 240 17.64 14.15 -7.08
N PHE A 241 17.89 13.57 -5.90
CA PHE A 241 19.12 13.82 -5.13
C PHE A 241 20.11 12.69 -5.28
N THR A 242 21.38 13.02 -5.08
CA THR A 242 22.45 12.04 -4.91
C THR A 242 22.74 11.84 -3.43
N VAL A 243 23.27 10.66 -3.07
CA VAL A 243 23.80 10.42 -1.72
C VAL A 243 25.28 10.04 -1.81
N PRO A 244 26.22 10.87 -1.28
CA PRO A 244 25.97 12.14 -0.59
C PRO A 244 25.41 13.24 -1.52
N PHE A 245 24.78 14.25 -0.93
CA PHE A 245 24.21 15.39 -1.68
C PHE A 245 25.26 16.09 -2.53
N ASP A 246 24.91 16.36 -3.78
CA ASP A 246 25.68 17.24 -4.66
C ASP A 246 25.74 18.64 -4.04
N LYS A 247 26.92 19.26 -3.99
CA LYS A 247 27.08 20.65 -3.54
C LYS A 247 26.24 21.61 -4.37
N ASN A 248 25.99 21.30 -5.64
CA ASN A 248 25.15 22.11 -6.52
C ASN A 248 23.70 22.21 -6.05
N PHE A 249 23.22 21.26 -5.24
CA PHE A 249 21.89 21.31 -4.64
C PHE A 249 21.63 22.63 -3.91
N PHE A 250 22.68 23.18 -3.28
CA PHE A 250 22.62 24.38 -2.45
C PHE A 250 22.78 25.68 -3.25
N ASN A 251 23.03 25.62 -4.56
CA ASN A 251 23.29 26.80 -5.39
C ASN A 251 22.08 27.74 -5.50
N THR A 252 20.85 27.22 -5.33
CA THR A 252 19.62 28.01 -5.38
C THR A 252 19.11 28.42 -4.00
N ALA A 253 19.92 28.25 -2.94
CA ALA A 253 19.58 28.69 -1.61
C ALA A 253 19.40 30.22 -1.55
N PRO A 254 18.43 30.73 -0.75
CA PRO A 254 18.24 32.16 -0.61
C PRO A 254 19.46 32.89 -0.02
N GLN A 255 19.57 34.18 -0.32
CA GLN A 255 20.55 35.04 0.34
C GLN A 255 20.33 35.04 1.87
N GLY A 256 21.41 34.85 2.63
CA GLY A 256 21.36 34.75 4.10
C GLY A 256 21.11 33.34 4.65
N ALA A 257 21.03 32.34 3.78
CA ALA A 257 20.96 30.93 4.17
C ALA A 257 22.23 30.48 4.92
N ASP A 258 22.03 29.71 6.00
CA ASP A 258 23.11 28.98 6.66
C ASP A 258 23.40 27.68 5.89
N LEU A 259 24.23 27.80 4.85
CA LEU A 259 24.59 26.68 3.96
C LEU A 259 25.31 25.55 4.69
N GLN A 260 26.14 25.87 5.69
CA GLN A 260 26.90 24.88 6.43
C GLN A 260 25.98 24.10 7.37
N GLY A 261 25.11 24.80 8.10
CA GLY A 261 24.13 24.20 8.99
C GLY A 261 23.14 23.30 8.23
N VAL A 262 22.57 23.78 7.11
CA VAL A 262 21.66 22.95 6.32
C VAL A 262 22.38 21.77 5.67
N TYR A 263 23.62 21.93 5.20
CA TYR A 263 24.40 20.81 4.66
C TYR A 263 24.59 19.74 5.71
N GLN A 264 25.00 20.11 6.93
CA GLN A 264 25.17 19.17 8.05
C GLN A 264 23.85 18.51 8.43
N HIS A 265 22.75 19.25 8.49
CA HIS A 265 21.42 18.72 8.76
C HIS A 265 21.00 17.69 7.72
N MET A 266 21.06 18.05 6.43
CA MET A 266 20.69 17.15 5.33
C MET A 266 21.60 15.93 5.28
N VAL A 267 22.92 16.13 5.41
CA VAL A 267 23.87 15.02 5.51
C VAL A 267 23.55 14.15 6.71
N SER A 268 23.16 14.68 7.87
CA SER A 268 22.79 13.86 9.03
C SER A 268 21.52 13.03 8.78
N MET A 269 20.57 13.54 8.00
CA MET A 269 19.40 12.78 7.54
C MET A 269 19.78 11.66 6.56
N THR A 270 20.93 11.77 5.90
CA THR A 270 21.41 10.81 4.89
C THR A 270 22.75 10.18 5.24
N SER A 271 23.23 10.26 6.49
CA SER A 271 24.55 9.75 6.93
C SER A 271 24.44 9.08 8.29
N GLY A 272 25.42 8.24 8.62
CA GLY A 272 25.38 7.44 9.86
C GLY A 272 24.29 6.35 9.82
N ASP A 273 23.70 6.04 10.97
CA ASP A 273 22.64 5.02 11.12
C ASP A 273 21.34 5.33 10.32
N GLN A 274 21.22 6.53 9.73
CA GLN A 274 20.07 6.95 8.90
C GLN A 274 20.31 6.88 7.37
N LEU A 275 21.56 6.83 6.88
CA LEU A 275 21.85 6.46 5.48
C LEU A 275 21.17 5.12 5.09
N PRO A 276 21.11 4.10 5.99
CA PRO A 276 20.27 2.94 5.80
C PRO A 276 18.83 3.26 5.46
N LEU A 277 18.17 4.32 5.94
CA LEU A 277 16.71 4.47 5.79
C LEU A 277 16.27 4.67 4.33
N LEU A 278 16.89 5.58 3.58
CA LEU A 278 16.49 5.80 2.19
C LEU A 278 16.87 4.62 1.28
N HIS A 279 18.06 4.05 1.48
CA HIS A 279 18.46 2.80 0.85
C HIS A 279 17.52 1.65 1.22
N HIS A 280 17.14 1.54 2.50
CA HIS A 280 16.27 0.51 3.02
C HIS A 280 14.86 0.62 2.46
N HIS A 281 14.31 1.83 2.32
CA HIS A 281 13.03 2.04 1.66
C HIS A 281 13.10 1.57 0.20
N VAL A 282 14.11 1.99 -0.56
CA VAL A 282 14.25 1.53 -1.97
C VAL A 282 14.49 0.02 -2.07
N ASP A 283 15.32 -0.56 -1.20
CA ASP A 283 15.57 -2.00 -1.15
C ASP A 283 14.30 -2.78 -0.76
N LEU A 284 13.48 -2.22 0.13
CA LEU A 284 12.17 -2.76 0.49
C LEU A 284 11.23 -2.76 -0.72
N PHE A 285 11.15 -1.68 -1.49
CA PHE A 285 10.33 -1.62 -2.71
C PHE A 285 10.85 -2.56 -3.80
N THR A 286 12.18 -2.69 -3.94
CA THR A 286 12.81 -3.64 -4.86
C THR A 286 12.43 -5.08 -4.50
N ARG A 287 12.47 -5.44 -3.21
CA ARG A 287 12.10 -6.78 -2.73
C ARG A 287 10.61 -7.06 -2.80
N LEU A 288 9.79 -6.10 -2.40
CA LEU A 288 8.34 -6.23 -2.46
C LEU A 288 7.85 -6.32 -3.90
N ASN A 289 8.54 -5.67 -4.82
CA ASN A 289 8.24 -5.62 -6.24
C ASN A 289 6.74 -5.38 -6.47
N LEU A 290 6.26 -4.24 -5.98
CA LEU A 290 4.85 -3.87 -6.12
C LEU A 290 4.43 -3.87 -7.60
N SER A 291 3.25 -4.44 -7.87
CA SER A 291 2.59 -4.26 -9.15
C SER A 291 2.01 -2.85 -9.27
N GLU A 292 1.62 -2.45 -10.47
CA GLU A 292 0.98 -1.15 -10.68
C GLU A 292 -0.37 -1.08 -9.94
N GLU A 293 -1.12 -2.17 -9.91
CA GLU A 293 -2.42 -2.32 -9.24
C GLU A 293 -2.27 -2.16 -7.72
N GLU A 294 -1.23 -2.76 -7.14
CA GLU A 294 -0.91 -2.63 -5.72
C GLU A 294 -0.49 -1.20 -5.37
N PHE A 295 0.38 -0.60 -6.19
CA PHE A 295 0.81 0.78 -6.04
C PHE A 295 -0.38 1.75 -6.07
N ILE A 296 -1.27 1.59 -7.06
CA ILE A 296 -2.48 2.41 -7.21
C ILE A 296 -3.40 2.23 -6.00
N THR A 297 -3.58 0.99 -5.53
CA THR A 297 -4.41 0.73 -4.37
C THR A 297 -3.89 1.45 -3.14
N VAL A 298 -2.57 1.36 -2.85
CA VAL A 298 -1.96 2.09 -1.73
C VAL A 298 -2.10 3.61 -1.90
N ALA A 299 -1.96 4.13 -3.13
CA ALA A 299 -2.19 5.55 -3.40
C ALA A 299 -3.63 5.99 -3.08
N VAL A 300 -4.65 5.17 -3.40
CA VAL A 300 -6.05 5.44 -3.02
C VAL A 300 -6.23 5.42 -1.50
N LEU A 301 -5.63 4.43 -0.81
CA LEU A 301 -5.70 4.35 0.65
C LEU A 301 -5.09 5.58 1.32
N MET A 302 -3.92 6.02 0.84
CA MET A 302 -3.26 7.26 1.31
C MET A 302 -4.11 8.50 1.03
N PHE A 303 -4.72 8.61 -0.16
CA PHE A 303 -5.56 9.76 -0.52
C PHE A 303 -6.77 9.88 0.42
N TRP A 304 -7.40 8.75 0.71
CA TRP A 304 -8.56 8.67 1.58
C TRP A 304 -8.19 8.35 3.03
N THR A 305 -6.98 8.65 3.50
CA THR A 305 -6.66 8.55 4.93
C THR A 305 -7.22 9.78 5.65
N THR A 306 -8.31 9.61 6.40
CA THR A 306 -9.06 10.73 6.99
C THR A 306 -9.04 10.77 8.51
N SER A 307 -8.57 9.73 9.20
CA SER A 307 -8.72 9.55 10.65
C SER A 307 -8.20 10.72 11.50
N ASP A 308 -7.13 11.37 11.05
CA ASP A 308 -6.49 12.49 11.77
C ASP A 308 -6.83 13.87 11.18
N LEU A 309 -7.84 13.94 10.30
CA LEU A 309 -8.26 15.17 9.64
C LEU A 309 -9.49 15.77 10.30
N ASN A 310 -9.56 17.09 10.36
CA ASN A 310 -10.72 17.84 10.81
C ASN A 310 -11.72 18.00 9.66
N VAL A 311 -12.32 16.90 9.22
CA VAL A 311 -13.30 16.84 8.13
C VAL A 311 -14.65 16.37 8.67
N SER A 312 -15.70 16.52 7.86
CA SER A 312 -17.05 16.09 8.22
C SER A 312 -17.16 14.56 8.35
N GLU A 313 -18.09 14.08 9.17
CA GLU A 313 -18.38 12.65 9.33
C GLU A 313 -18.76 12.00 7.99
N GLU A 314 -19.42 12.76 7.12
CA GLU A 314 -19.76 12.36 5.76
C GLU A 314 -18.51 12.04 4.92
N ILE A 315 -17.42 12.80 5.08
CA ILE A 315 -16.13 12.55 4.41
C ILE A 315 -15.44 11.31 5.01
N HIS A 316 -15.51 11.10 6.33
CA HIS A 316 -14.96 9.89 6.94
C HIS A 316 -15.64 8.63 6.38
N GLN A 317 -16.97 8.64 6.31
CA GLN A 317 -17.76 7.54 5.73
C GLN A 317 -17.50 7.37 4.23
N LEU A 318 -17.33 8.47 3.49
CA LEU A 318 -16.94 8.41 2.08
C LEU A 318 -15.58 7.72 1.90
N GLY A 319 -14.59 8.11 2.70
CA GLY A 319 -13.26 7.48 2.70
C GLY A 319 -13.34 5.99 3.01
N GLU A 320 -14.13 5.58 4.00
CA GLU A 320 -14.34 4.15 4.30
C GLU A 320 -14.92 3.36 3.12
N ARG A 321 -15.95 3.89 2.46
CA ARG A 321 -16.55 3.25 1.28
C ARG A 321 -15.52 3.10 0.16
N ILE A 322 -14.81 4.17 -0.17
CA ILE A 322 -13.81 4.18 -1.24
C ILE A 322 -12.67 3.20 -0.95
N ARG A 323 -12.14 3.19 0.28
CA ARG A 323 -11.10 2.23 0.71
C ARG A 323 -11.62 0.78 0.61
N GLY A 324 -12.88 0.54 0.99
CA GLY A 324 -13.52 -0.76 0.87
C GLY A 324 -13.65 -1.23 -0.59
N ASP A 325 -14.03 -0.34 -1.49
CA ASP A 325 -14.25 -0.68 -2.90
C ASP A 325 -12.94 -0.97 -3.64
N ILE A 326 -11.89 -0.16 -3.43
CA ILE A 326 -10.59 -0.44 -4.05
C ILE A 326 -9.98 -1.76 -3.54
N LEU A 327 -10.17 -2.09 -2.26
CA LEU A 327 -9.67 -3.34 -1.68
C LEU A 327 -10.42 -4.58 -2.22
N LYS A 328 -11.71 -4.46 -2.55
CA LYS A 328 -12.46 -5.54 -3.24
C LYS A 328 -11.91 -5.79 -4.63
N GLU A 329 -11.59 -4.74 -5.39
CA GLU A 329 -11.00 -4.88 -6.72
C GLU A 329 -9.55 -5.39 -6.66
N LEU A 330 -8.77 -4.99 -5.65
CA LEU A 330 -7.45 -5.56 -5.39
C LEU A 330 -7.54 -7.05 -5.05
N TYR A 331 -8.53 -7.46 -4.26
CA TYR A 331 -8.78 -8.87 -3.97
C TYR A 331 -9.09 -9.68 -5.25
N ALA A 332 -9.92 -9.13 -6.15
CA ALA A 332 -10.19 -9.75 -7.44
C ALA A 332 -8.90 -9.90 -8.28
N PHE A 333 -8.07 -8.85 -8.33
CA PHE A 333 -6.75 -8.90 -8.98
C PHE A 333 -5.85 -10.00 -8.41
N TYR A 334 -5.74 -10.08 -7.08
CA TYR A 334 -4.93 -11.10 -6.42
C TYR A 334 -5.37 -12.52 -6.74
N ARG A 335 -6.67 -12.76 -6.76
CA ARG A 335 -7.23 -14.08 -7.05
C ARG A 335 -7.05 -14.47 -8.52
N GLU A 336 -7.33 -13.57 -9.44
CA GLU A 336 -7.48 -13.88 -10.86
C GLU A 336 -6.20 -13.71 -11.68
N GLU A 337 -5.37 -12.71 -11.35
CA GLU A 337 -4.16 -12.42 -12.11
C GLU A 337 -2.89 -12.89 -11.40
N MET A 338 -2.79 -12.67 -10.09
CA MET A 338 -1.64 -13.13 -9.33
C MET A 338 -1.79 -14.60 -8.86
N GLY A 339 -2.98 -15.19 -8.97
CA GLY A 339 -3.24 -16.57 -8.56
C GLY A 339 -3.01 -16.84 -7.07
N LEU A 340 -3.15 -15.82 -6.22
CA LEU A 340 -2.89 -15.92 -4.79
C LEU A 340 -4.04 -16.66 -4.09
N VAL A 341 -3.71 -17.80 -3.47
CA VAL A 341 -4.67 -18.59 -2.68
C VAL A 341 -4.89 -17.98 -1.28
N ASP A 342 -3.85 -17.37 -0.71
CA ASP A 342 -3.88 -16.63 0.54
C ASP A 342 -3.22 -15.26 0.32
N TYR A 343 -4.06 -14.24 0.14
CA TYR A 343 -3.60 -12.88 -0.12
C TYR A 343 -3.35 -12.08 1.16
N ALA A 344 -3.67 -12.62 2.34
CA ALA A 344 -3.64 -11.86 3.59
C ALA A 344 -2.21 -11.40 3.94
N VAL A 345 -1.22 -12.26 3.69
CA VAL A 345 0.20 -11.92 3.89
C VAL A 345 0.59 -10.77 2.97
N ARG A 346 0.22 -10.83 1.68
CA ARG A 346 0.57 -9.80 0.71
C ARG A 346 -0.10 -8.47 1.02
N LEU A 347 -1.39 -8.50 1.36
CA LEU A 347 -2.11 -7.30 1.82
C LEU A 347 -1.45 -6.72 3.08
N GLY A 348 -1.04 -7.57 4.03
CA GLY A 348 -0.30 -7.15 5.22
C GLY A 348 1.02 -6.44 4.89
N GLU A 349 1.78 -6.94 3.91
CA GLU A 349 2.98 -6.26 3.41
C GLU A 349 2.66 -4.85 2.86
N LEU A 350 1.59 -4.71 2.07
CA LEU A 350 1.14 -3.42 1.55
C LEU A 350 0.76 -2.44 2.68
N MET A 351 0.04 -2.91 3.71
CA MET A 351 -0.35 -2.06 4.84
C MET A 351 0.88 -1.62 5.66
N MET A 352 1.84 -2.52 5.89
CA MET A 352 3.08 -2.16 6.57
C MET A 352 3.87 -1.10 5.80
N VAL A 353 3.96 -1.23 4.48
CA VAL A 353 4.61 -0.21 3.63
C VAL A 353 3.91 1.13 3.77
N MET A 354 2.58 1.16 3.68
CA MET A 354 1.80 2.39 3.80
C MET A 354 2.11 3.12 5.12
N GLN A 355 2.12 2.39 6.24
CA GLN A 355 2.42 2.94 7.58
C GLN A 355 3.83 3.54 7.69
N MET A 356 4.82 3.03 6.94
CA MET A 356 6.18 3.59 6.95
C MET A 356 6.23 5.04 6.43
N PHE A 357 5.23 5.48 5.67
CA PHE A 357 5.14 6.82 5.09
C PHE A 357 4.20 7.76 5.86
N GLU A 358 3.62 7.31 6.98
CA GLU A 358 2.84 8.16 7.90
C GLU A 358 3.75 9.05 8.76
N LYS A 359 4.53 9.91 8.09
CA LYS A 359 5.60 10.74 8.69
C LYS A 359 5.30 12.24 8.62
N LYS A 360 4.02 12.61 8.69
CA LYS A 360 3.55 14.00 8.54
C LYS A 360 4.25 14.96 9.51
N GLU A 361 4.35 14.60 10.78
CA GLU A 361 4.98 15.45 11.80
C GLU A 361 6.50 15.56 11.61
N GLU A 362 7.21 14.47 11.28
CA GLU A 362 8.64 14.49 10.97
C GLU A 362 8.94 15.42 9.76
N MET A 363 8.08 15.37 8.73
CA MET A 363 8.18 16.26 7.58
C MET A 363 7.94 17.71 7.96
N LYS A 364 7.03 17.97 8.90
CA LYS A 364 6.79 19.33 9.38
C LYS A 364 8.00 19.87 10.16
N GLU A 365 8.57 19.08 11.05
CA GLU A 365 9.79 19.43 11.79
C GLU A 365 10.97 19.70 10.85
N HIS A 366 11.08 18.90 9.78
CA HIS A 366 12.09 19.11 8.75
C HIS A 366 11.95 20.48 8.08
N TYR A 367 10.73 20.89 7.71
CA TYR A 367 10.49 22.19 7.11
C TYR A 367 10.71 23.37 8.07
N GLU A 368 10.38 23.22 9.36
CA GLU A 368 10.74 24.20 10.39
C GLU A 368 12.26 24.34 10.53
N THR A 369 12.99 23.22 10.47
CA THR A 369 14.46 23.23 10.51
C THR A 369 15.05 23.97 9.31
N LEU A 370 14.53 23.73 8.11
CA LEU A 370 14.93 24.48 6.91
C LEU A 370 14.61 25.97 7.02
N ARG A 371 13.54 26.35 7.70
CA ARG A 371 13.25 27.75 8.03
C ARG A 371 14.28 28.35 8.98
N LEU A 372 14.68 27.63 10.04
CA LEU A 372 15.70 28.09 10.98
C LEU A 372 17.06 28.33 10.30
N TYR A 373 17.39 27.55 9.26
CA TYR A 373 18.57 27.78 8.42
C TYR A 373 18.39 28.84 7.33
N ASN A 374 17.30 29.61 7.34
CA ASN A 374 16.94 30.62 6.33
C ASN A 374 16.85 30.08 4.89
N ILE A 375 16.54 28.79 4.72
CA ILE A 375 16.32 28.16 3.42
C ILE A 375 14.88 28.36 2.96
N MET A 376 13.92 28.22 3.88
CA MET A 376 12.51 28.49 3.60
C MET A 376 12.04 29.67 4.45
N LYS A 377 11.61 30.74 3.78
CA LYS A 377 11.00 31.88 4.43
C LYS A 377 9.53 31.61 4.74
N ASP A 378 8.94 32.44 5.60
CA ASP A 378 7.51 32.33 6.01
C ASP A 378 6.52 32.47 4.83
N ASP A 379 6.95 33.06 3.71
CA ASP A 379 6.19 33.18 2.48
C ASP A 379 6.37 32.01 1.50
N ASN A 380 7.29 31.08 1.79
CA ASN A 380 7.50 29.89 0.98
C ASN A 380 6.24 29.01 0.99
N PHE A 381 5.84 28.56 -0.20
CA PHE A 381 4.64 27.75 -0.38
C PHE A 381 4.63 26.48 0.45
N ILE A 382 5.73 25.71 0.47
CA ILE A 382 5.85 24.46 1.22
C ILE A 382 5.66 24.72 2.70
N TYR A 383 6.31 25.77 3.21
CA TYR A 383 6.22 26.14 4.62
C TYR A 383 4.80 26.59 5.00
N ARG A 384 4.12 27.32 4.11
CA ARG A 384 2.71 27.68 4.30
C ARG A 384 1.76 26.50 4.30
N LEU A 385 2.08 25.36 3.68
CA LEU A 385 1.25 24.14 3.78
C LEU A 385 1.11 23.66 5.24
N GLN A 386 2.04 24.02 6.10
CA GLN A 386 2.05 23.62 7.50
C GLN A 386 1.20 24.52 8.39
N LYS A 387 0.89 25.73 7.91
CA LYS A 387 0.08 26.72 8.61
C LYS A 387 -1.32 26.63 8.03
N ASP A 388 -2.34 26.40 8.86
CA ASP A 388 -3.74 26.32 8.44
C ASP A 388 -4.07 27.45 7.44
N LEU A 389 -4.10 27.12 6.15
CA LEU A 389 -4.31 28.10 5.09
C LEU A 389 -5.80 28.43 5.09
N LYS A 390 -6.16 29.52 5.78
CA LYS A 390 -7.37 30.25 5.43
C LYS A 390 -7.14 30.83 4.03
N ILE A 391 -7.81 30.26 3.05
CA ILE A 391 -7.93 30.85 1.72
C ILE A 391 -8.74 32.14 1.93
N GLU A 392 -8.08 33.30 1.88
CA GLU A 392 -8.73 34.62 1.79
C GLU A 392 -9.08 34.96 0.35
#